data_AF-A0A7W6HFS9-F1
#
_entry.id   AF-A0A7W6HFS9-F1
#
_cell.length_a   1.000
_cell.length_b   1.000
_cell.length_c   1.000
_cell.angle_alpha   90.00
_cell.angle_beta   90.00
_cell.angle_gamma   90.00
#
_symmetry.space_group_name_H-M   'P 1'
#
loop_
_entity.id
_entity.type
_entity.pdbx_description
1 polymer ?
#
loop_
_entity_poly.entity_id
_entity_poly.type
_entity_poly.pdbx_seq_one_letter_code
_entity_poly.pdbx_strand_id
1 'polypeptide(L)'
;MSRSKWKGCRYENASTSRHGLMVCNVCSQSIDEGDYRCRETEEAYITQHRACSQDDPQWAVLDRQRANHAARQERLAEAATAFIEYWGVVDLSEYAAAPAKDPRP
;
A
#
# COMPACT_ATOMS: atom_id res chain seq x y z
N MET A 1 -28.26 7.11 6.05
CA MET A 1 -27.28 8.08 6.55
C MET A 1 -26.05 8.00 5.65
N SER A 2 -25.76 9.07 4.90
CA SER A 2 -24.59 9.14 4.02
C SER A 2 -23.33 9.04 4.88
N ARG A 3 -22.57 7.94 4.74
CA ARG A 3 -21.31 7.74 5.45
C ARG A 3 -20.33 8.77 4.92
N SER A 4 -20.12 9.81 5.70
CA SER A 4 -19.40 11.02 5.33
C SER A 4 -17.99 10.69 4.86
N LYS A 5 -17.63 11.14 3.65
CA LYS A 5 -16.25 11.11 3.12
C LYS A 5 -15.34 11.83 4.11
N TRP A 6 -14.46 11.10 4.78
CA TRP A 6 -13.50 11.69 5.71
C TRP A 6 -12.43 12.45 4.91
N LYS A 7 -12.35 13.76 5.10
CA LYS A 7 -11.24 14.56 4.58
C LYS A 7 -9.99 14.32 5.43
N GLY A 8 -8.81 14.29 4.81
CA GLY A 8 -7.54 14.14 5.53
C GLY A 8 -7.23 12.73 6.04
N CYS A 9 -7.81 11.69 5.43
CA CYS A 9 -7.44 10.31 5.77
C CYS A 9 -6.03 9.96 5.29
N ARG A 10 -5.29 9.28 6.14
CA ARG A 10 -4.12 8.48 5.78
C ARG A 10 -4.57 7.05 5.45
N TYR A 11 -3.88 6.41 4.54
CA TYR A 11 -4.17 5.05 4.06
C TYR A 11 -2.92 4.22 4.25
N GLU A 12 -3.02 3.19 5.06
CA GLU A 12 -1.88 2.43 5.56
C GLU A 12 -2.18 0.94 5.57
N ASN A 13 -1.15 0.14 5.82
CA ASN A 13 -1.26 -1.28 5.98
C ASN A 13 -0.91 -1.66 7.42
N ALA A 14 -1.68 -2.55 8.03
CA ALA A 14 -1.49 -2.94 9.43
C ALA A 14 -0.11 -3.55 9.68
N SER A 15 0.47 -4.24 8.68
CA SER A 15 1.80 -4.85 8.80
C SER A 15 2.94 -3.84 8.91
N THR A 16 2.73 -2.59 8.48
CA THR A 16 3.74 -1.51 8.53
C THR A 16 3.32 -0.36 9.46
N SER A 17 2.20 -0.52 10.17
CA SER A 17 1.63 0.54 11.00
C SER A 17 2.44 0.78 12.26
N ARG A 18 2.48 2.04 12.71
CA ARG A 18 3.05 2.45 14.01
C ARG A 18 1.97 2.88 15.01
N HIS A 19 0.69 2.70 14.69
CA HIS A 19 -0.44 3.22 15.47
C HIS A 19 -0.85 2.36 16.68
N GLY A 20 -0.07 1.33 17.05
CA GLY A 20 -0.37 0.46 18.17
C GLY A 20 -1.56 -0.46 17.91
N LEU A 21 -2.31 -0.80 18.97
CA LEU A 21 -3.53 -1.62 18.86
C LEU A 21 -4.64 -0.81 18.17
N MET A 22 -4.99 -1.20 16.95
CA MET A 22 -5.99 -0.52 16.14
C MET A 22 -7.32 -1.27 16.19
N VAL A 23 -8.41 -0.55 16.46
CA VAL A 23 -9.78 -1.08 16.44
C VAL A 23 -10.60 -0.30 15.43
N CYS A 24 -11.27 -1.02 14.53
CA CYS A 24 -12.10 -0.38 13.50
C CYS A 24 -13.34 0.27 14.12
N ASN A 25 -13.55 1.55 13.83
CA ASN A 25 -14.70 2.30 14.30
C ASN A 25 -16.06 1.87 13.68
N VAL A 26 -16.07 0.96 12.70
CA VAL A 26 -17.32 0.51 12.05
C VAL A 26 -17.78 -0.84 12.60
N CYS A 27 -16.89 -1.84 12.63
CA CYS A 27 -17.21 -3.19 13.09
C CYS A 27 -16.71 -3.50 14.50
N SER A 28 -15.96 -2.60 15.13
CA SER A 28 -15.35 -2.75 16.46
C SER A 28 -14.39 -3.94 16.61
N GLN A 29 -13.95 -4.53 15.49
CA GLN A 29 -12.93 -5.59 15.48
C GLN A 29 -11.52 -4.99 15.37
N SER A 30 -10.52 -5.75 15.82
CA SER A 30 -9.12 -5.39 15.66
C SER A 30 -8.71 -5.30 14.18
N ILE A 31 -7.74 -4.44 13.91
CA ILE A 31 -7.10 -4.31 12.60
C ILE A 31 -5.69 -4.86 12.73
N ASP A 32 -5.56 -6.18 12.62
CA ASP A 32 -4.27 -6.87 12.78
C ASP A 32 -3.55 -7.06 11.44
N GLU A 33 -4.30 -7.04 10.34
CA GLU A 33 -3.78 -7.25 8.98
C GLU A 33 -4.50 -6.41 7.93
N GLY A 34 -3.86 -6.26 6.77
CA GLY A 34 -4.44 -5.64 5.58
C GLY A 34 -4.44 -4.12 5.59
N ASP A 35 -5.05 -3.55 4.56
CA ASP A 35 -5.15 -2.11 4.38
C ASP A 35 -6.27 -1.50 5.26
N TYR A 36 -6.01 -0.32 5.78
CA TYR A 36 -6.97 0.45 6.56
C TYR A 36 -6.77 1.95 6.31
N ARG A 37 -7.81 2.73 6.56
CA ARG A 37 -7.70 4.20 6.59
C ARG A 37 -7.72 4.67 8.04
N CYS A 38 -6.96 5.71 8.33
CA CYS A 38 -7.00 6.39 9.62
C CYS A 38 -7.14 7.90 9.44
N ARG A 39 -7.80 8.54 10.41
CA ARG A 39 -7.76 9.99 10.56
C ARG A 39 -7.34 10.32 11.97
N GLU A 40 -6.50 11.33 12.09
CA GLU A 40 -6.13 11.90 13.37
C GLU A 40 -7.20 12.91 13.79
N THR A 41 -7.58 12.87 15.05
CA THR A 41 -8.43 13.85 15.72
C THR A 41 -7.65 14.44 16.90
N GLU A 42 -8.18 15.46 17.55
CA GLU A 42 -7.51 16.09 18.71
C GLU A 42 -7.23 15.09 19.84
N GLU A 43 -8.08 14.07 19.99
CA GLU A 43 -8.04 13.13 21.11
C GLU A 43 -7.47 11.75 20.72
N ALA A 44 -7.67 11.32 19.47
CA ALA A 44 -7.37 9.95 19.06
C ALA A 44 -7.21 9.74 17.55
N TYR A 45 -6.66 8.58 17.20
CA TYR A 45 -6.69 8.05 15.85
C TYR A 45 -7.95 7.23 15.64
N ILE A 46 -8.75 7.59 14.64
CA ILE A 46 -9.93 6.82 14.25
C ILE A 46 -9.56 5.99 13.02
N THR A 47 -9.61 4.66 13.15
CA THR A 47 -9.21 3.71 12.11
C THR A 47 -10.41 2.94 11.55
N GLN A 48 -10.32 2.52 10.29
CA GLN A 48 -11.33 1.69 9.62
C GLN A 48 -10.68 0.73 8.63
N HIS A 49 -11.06 -0.55 8.67
CA HIS A 49 -10.64 -1.50 7.63
C HIS A 49 -11.02 -0.99 6.25
N ARG A 50 -10.23 -1.34 5.25
CA ARG A 50 -10.61 -1.16 3.84
C ARG A 50 -11.97 -1.78 3.54
N ALA A 51 -12.25 -2.98 4.05
CA ALA A 51 -13.54 -3.66 3.87
C ALA A 51 -14.72 -2.86 4.47
N CYS A 52 -14.49 -2.16 5.57
CA CYS A 52 -15.47 -1.30 6.25
C CYS A 52 -15.62 0.08 5.60
N SER A 53 -14.81 0.40 4.60
CA SER A 53 -14.73 1.70 3.91
C SER A 53 -14.64 1.56 2.39
N GLN A 54 -15.23 0.50 1.81
CA GLN A 54 -15.18 0.22 0.37
C GLN A 54 -15.82 1.30 -0.50
N ASP A 55 -16.70 2.13 0.08
CA ASP A 55 -17.32 3.27 -0.58
C ASP A 55 -16.35 4.46 -0.76
N ASP A 56 -15.15 4.40 -0.19
CA ASP A 56 -14.12 5.41 -0.39
C ASP A 56 -13.46 5.27 -1.78
N PRO A 57 -13.63 6.24 -2.69
CA PRO A 57 -13.02 6.19 -4.02
C PRO A 57 -11.49 6.22 -3.99
N GLN A 58 -10.87 6.67 -2.89
CA GLN A 58 -9.41 6.70 -2.77
C GLN A 58 -8.81 5.29 -2.81
N TRP A 59 -9.54 4.26 -2.35
CA TRP A 59 -9.07 2.88 -2.47
C TRP A 59 -8.83 2.46 -3.92
N ALA A 60 -9.76 2.81 -4.83
CA ALA A 60 -9.60 2.53 -6.26
C ALA A 60 -8.41 3.28 -6.88
N VAL A 61 -8.15 4.52 -6.42
CA VAL A 61 -6.97 5.29 -6.85
C VAL A 61 -5.68 4.59 -6.41
N LEU A 62 -5.62 4.14 -5.15
CA LEU A 62 -4.47 3.44 -4.59
C LEU A 62 -4.23 2.09 -5.28
N ASP A 63 -5.29 1.32 -5.55
CA ASP A 63 -5.19 0.05 -6.28
C ASP A 63 -4.60 0.26 -7.68
N ARG A 64 -5.09 1.27 -8.41
CA ARG A 64 -4.55 1.62 -9.73
C ARG A 64 -3.08 2.04 -9.65
N GLN A 65 -2.70 2.81 -8.63
CA GLN A 65 -1.30 3.21 -8.42
C GLN A 65 -0.41 2.00 -8.12
N ARG A 66 -0.86 1.05 -7.28
CA ARG A 66 -0.14 -0.19 -6.98
C ARG A 66 0.02 -1.06 -8.24
N ALA A 67 -1.04 -1.22 -9.03
CA ALA A 67 -0.99 -1.96 -10.28
C ALA A 67 -0.01 -1.32 -11.28
N ASN A 68 -0.06 0.01 -11.45
CA ASN A 68 0.86 0.73 -12.32
C ASN A 68 2.32 0.63 -11.85
N HIS A 69 2.54 0.66 -10.53
CA HIS A 69 3.87 0.47 -9.96
C HIS A 69 4.39 -0.94 -10.24
N ALA A 70 3.59 -1.98 -9.99
CA ALA A 70 3.96 -3.37 -10.28
C ALA A 70 4.31 -3.57 -11.76
N ALA A 71 3.46 -3.11 -12.68
CA ALA A 71 3.70 -3.19 -14.12
C ALA A 71 4.93 -2.36 -14.57
N ARG A 72 5.28 -1.29 -13.86
CA ARG A 72 6.51 -0.55 -14.11
C ARG A 72 7.73 -1.34 -13.63
N GLN A 73 7.67 -1.94 -12.44
CA GLN A 73 8.78 -2.72 -11.90
C GLN A 73 9.07 -3.96 -12.74
N GLU A 74 8.03 -4.63 -13.24
CA GLU A 74 8.17 -5.77 -14.17
C GLU A 74 8.93 -5.36 -15.45
N ARG A 75 8.49 -4.28 -16.11
CA ARG A 75 9.19 -3.75 -17.30
C ARG A 75 10.62 -3.32 -17.02
N LEU A 76 10.90 -2.79 -15.83
CA LEU A 76 12.27 -2.44 -15.43
C LEU A 76 13.13 -3.68 -15.24
N ALA A 77 12.61 -4.72 -14.60
CA ALA A 77 13.31 -5.99 -14.41
C ALA A 77 13.61 -6.68 -15.75
N GLU A 78 12.65 -6.69 -16.68
CA GLU A 78 12.83 -7.20 -18.04
C GLU A 78 13.93 -6.41 -18.79
N ALA A 79 13.88 -5.08 -18.74
CA ALA A 79 14.87 -4.23 -19.40
C ALA A 79 16.27 -4.40 -18.79
N ALA A 80 16.38 -4.54 -17.47
CA ALA A 80 17.65 -4.80 -16.79
C ALA A 80 18.21 -6.17 -17.21
N THR A 81 17.38 -7.20 -17.26
CA THR A 81 17.76 -8.55 -17.72
C THR A 81 18.32 -8.50 -19.14
N ALA A 82 17.58 -7.88 -20.07
CA ALA A 82 18.01 -7.76 -21.46
C ALA A 82 19.32 -6.98 -21.62
N PHE A 83 19.52 -5.93 -20.81
CA PHE A 83 20.77 -5.16 -20.79
C PHE A 83 21.96 -6.02 -20.34
N ILE A 84 21.81 -6.76 -19.24
CA ILE A 84 22.85 -7.64 -18.70
C ILE A 84 23.23 -8.72 -19.71
N GLU A 85 22.25 -9.34 -20.34
CA GLU A 85 22.48 -10.38 -21.35
C GLU A 85 23.21 -9.83 -22.58
N TYR A 86 22.83 -8.64 -23.05
CA TYR A 86 23.44 -8.03 -24.24
C TYR A 86 24.91 -7.64 -23.99
N TRP A 87 25.23 -7.09 -22.82
CA TRP A 87 26.58 -6.58 -22.53
C TRP A 87 27.46 -7.55 -21.73
N GLY A 88 26.91 -8.66 -21.22
CA GLY A 88 27.63 -9.60 -20.36
C GLY A 88 28.02 -9.03 -18.99
N VAL A 89 27.25 -8.07 -18.48
CA VAL A 89 27.55 -7.27 -17.29
C VAL A 89 26.94 -7.92 -16.04
N VAL A 90 27.71 -8.74 -15.33
CA VAL A 90 27.23 -9.57 -14.20
C VAL A 90 27.03 -8.78 -12.92
N ASP A 91 27.78 -7.69 -12.76
CA ASP A 91 27.76 -6.77 -11.61
C ASP A 91 26.46 -5.98 -11.44
N LEU A 92 25.61 -5.94 -12.48
CA LEU A 92 24.29 -5.29 -12.43
C LEU A 92 23.12 -6.28 -12.24
N SER A 93 23.39 -7.56 -12.00
CA SER A 93 22.38 -8.61 -11.86
C SER A 93 21.34 -8.37 -10.76
N GLU A 94 21.66 -7.57 -9.74
CA GLU A 94 20.70 -7.19 -8.69
C GLU A 94 19.48 -6.40 -9.21
N TYR A 95 19.62 -5.71 -10.34
CA TYR A 95 18.54 -4.92 -10.95
C TYR A 95 17.62 -5.76 -11.85
N ALA A 96 18.04 -6.97 -12.25
CA ALA A 96 17.23 -7.91 -13.02
C ALA A 96 16.21 -8.66 -12.15
N ALA A 97 16.47 -8.78 -10.85
CA ALA A 97 15.51 -9.34 -9.92
C ALA A 97 14.43 -8.28 -9.61
N ALA A 98 13.19 -8.52 -10.06
CA ALA A 98 12.06 -7.74 -9.56
C ALA A 98 12.07 -7.82 -8.02
N PRO A 99 12.05 -6.70 -7.28
CA PRO A 99 12.16 -6.75 -5.83
C PRO A 99 10.95 -7.47 -5.25
N ALA A 100 11.16 -8.70 -4.78
CA ALA A 100 10.26 -9.36 -3.87
C ALA A 100 10.45 -8.74 -2.47
N LYS A 101 9.87 -7.56 -2.27
CA LYS A 101 9.41 -6.99 -0.99
C LYS A 101 9.04 -5.51 -1.20
N ASP A 102 7.83 -5.16 -0.79
CA ASP A 102 7.31 -3.79 -0.73
C ASP A 102 8.30 -2.91 0.07
N PRO A 103 9.00 -1.95 -0.57
CA PRO A 103 9.91 -1.07 0.14
C PRO A 103 9.15 0.21 0.44
N ARG A 104 8.37 0.23 1.53
CA ARG A 104 7.99 1.51 2.14
C ARG A 104 8.30 1.50 3.64
N PRO A 105 9.00 2.54 4.14
CA PRO A 105 9.46 2.65 5.54
C PRO A 105 8.35 2.99 6.55
#